data_AF-A0A1X7TC59-F1
#
_entry.id   AF-A0A1X7TC59-F1
#
_cell.length_a   1.000
_cell.length_b   1.000
_cell.length_c   1.000
_cell.angle_alpha   90.00
_cell.angle_beta   90.00
_cell.angle_gamma   90.00
#
_symmetry.space_group_name_H-M   'P 1'
#
loop_
_entity.id
_entity.type
_entity.pdbx_description
1 polymer ?
#
loop_
_entity_poly.entity_id
_entity_poly.type
_entity_poly.pdbx_seq_one_letter_code
_entity_poly.pdbx_strand_id
1 'polypeptide(L)'
;MQLKQGTVAIAKIMKEEIERRFSSFLDPFHPNFKPTYVVATSLDPRYRIVLSNDQIKFAIDFLKKECFQETEERLPSDSDASQCVDILSEPEPPCKRFWLLSQLVAEKQQDDEEQNSNNDVYEYFRSKRHFPDENKLDPLQFWIQNEKIYPTLAPFAQDILVIPASSTPIERVFSKA
;
A
#
# COMPACT_ATOMS: atom_id res chain seq x y z
N MET A 1 -41.38 7.31 -16.14
CA MET A 1 -40.11 8.06 -16.30
C MET A 1 -39.52 8.61 -15.00
N GLN A 2 -40.27 8.79 -13.91
CA GLN A 2 -39.78 9.43 -12.68
C GLN A 2 -38.76 8.61 -11.85
N LEU A 3 -38.76 7.26 -11.93
CA LEU A 3 -37.83 6.43 -11.15
C LEU A 3 -36.34 6.67 -11.48
N LYS A 4 -36.01 7.00 -12.74
CA LYS A 4 -34.61 7.18 -13.17
C LYS A 4 -33.98 8.48 -12.65
N GLN A 5 -34.79 9.48 -12.30
CA GLN A 5 -34.30 10.74 -11.75
C GLN A 5 -33.88 10.61 -10.28
N GLY A 6 -34.61 9.81 -9.49
CA GLY A 6 -34.28 9.57 -8.09
C GLY A 6 -32.95 8.81 -7.91
N THR A 7 -32.70 7.79 -8.72
CA THR A 7 -31.45 7.01 -8.65
C THR A 7 -30.22 7.85 -9.02
N VAL A 8 -30.34 8.75 -9.99
CA VAL A 8 -29.25 9.65 -10.40
C VAL A 8 -28.96 10.67 -9.30
N ALA A 9 -29.98 11.21 -8.63
CA ALA A 9 -29.80 12.13 -7.52
C ALA A 9 -29.09 11.46 -6.33
N ILE A 10 -29.49 10.24 -5.98
CA ILE A 10 -28.84 9.47 -4.90
C ILE A 10 -27.38 9.17 -5.27
N ALA A 11 -27.11 8.74 -6.49
CA ALA A 11 -25.74 8.46 -6.94
C ALA A 11 -24.85 9.71 -6.87
N LYS A 12 -25.38 10.90 -7.20
CA LYS A 12 -24.65 12.17 -7.07
C LYS A 12 -24.31 12.47 -5.61
N ILE A 13 -25.30 12.37 -4.71
CA ILE A 13 -25.10 12.62 -3.27
C ILE A 13 -24.10 11.61 -2.69
N MET A 14 -24.22 10.34 -3.05
CA MET A 14 -23.27 9.30 -2.62
C MET A 14 -21.85 9.60 -3.09
N LYS A 15 -21.69 9.99 -4.36
CA LYS A 15 -20.38 10.38 -4.90
C LYS A 15 -19.79 11.56 -4.14
N GLU A 16 -20.57 12.62 -3.92
CA GLU A 16 -20.13 13.81 -3.18
C GLU A 16 -19.71 13.47 -1.74
N GLU A 17 -20.47 12.62 -1.04
CA GLU A 17 -20.12 12.20 0.32
C GLU A 17 -18.89 11.31 0.38
N ILE A 18 -18.69 10.43 -0.61
CA ILE A 18 -17.48 9.63 -0.74
C ILE A 18 -16.28 10.55 -0.97
N GLU A 19 -16.36 11.47 -1.94
CA GLU A 19 -15.29 12.43 -2.22
C GLU A 19 -14.97 13.28 -0.98
N ARG A 20 -16.00 13.78 -0.28
CA ARG A 20 -15.83 14.59 0.94
C ARG A 20 -15.14 13.83 2.08
N ARG A 21 -15.45 12.54 2.24
CA ARG A 21 -14.91 11.72 3.34
C ARG A 21 -13.52 11.17 3.04
N PHE A 22 -13.25 10.85 1.78
CA PHE A 22 -11.99 10.23 1.38
C PHE A 22 -10.96 11.21 0.82
N SER A 23 -11.32 12.48 0.57
CA SER A 23 -10.39 13.51 0.10
C SER A 23 -9.16 13.66 1.00
N SER A 24 -9.33 13.64 2.32
CA SER A 24 -8.21 13.73 3.28
C SER A 24 -7.22 12.55 3.21
N PHE A 25 -7.57 11.46 2.54
CA PHE A 25 -6.71 10.28 2.41
C PHE A 25 -6.22 10.05 0.98
N LEU A 26 -6.94 10.56 -0.02
CA LEU A 26 -6.67 10.29 -1.43
C LEU A 26 -6.16 11.51 -2.20
N ASP A 27 -6.48 12.73 -1.78
CA ASP A 27 -6.10 13.95 -2.50
C ASP A 27 -4.84 14.57 -1.87
N PRO A 28 -3.68 14.52 -2.57
CA PRO A 28 -2.43 15.09 -2.08
C PRO A 28 -2.48 16.61 -1.82
N PHE A 29 -3.45 17.31 -2.43
CA PHE A 29 -3.61 18.76 -2.29
C PHE A 29 -4.55 19.17 -1.14
N HIS A 30 -5.15 18.20 -0.44
CA HIS A 30 -6.05 18.47 0.67
C HIS A 30 -5.29 18.97 1.92
N PRO A 31 -5.78 19.99 2.65
CA PRO A 31 -5.07 20.57 3.80
C PRO A 31 -4.79 19.58 4.94
N ASN A 32 -5.64 18.57 5.10
CA ASN A 32 -5.49 17.49 6.09
C ASN A 32 -5.07 16.17 5.45
N PHE A 33 -4.32 16.21 4.35
CA PHE A 33 -3.90 15.02 3.65
C PHE A 33 -2.98 14.15 4.52
N LYS A 34 -3.31 12.86 4.64
CA LYS A 34 -2.50 11.88 5.38
C LYS A 34 -1.69 11.02 4.39
N PRO A 35 -0.36 11.21 4.31
CA PRO A 35 0.46 10.55 3.29
C PRO A 35 0.59 9.04 3.49
N THR A 36 0.47 8.56 4.73
CA THR A 36 0.67 7.16 5.12
C THR A 36 -0.14 6.18 4.26
N TYR A 37 -1.39 6.51 3.93
CA TYR A 37 -2.25 5.59 3.16
C TYR A 37 -1.79 5.45 1.71
N VAL A 38 -1.44 6.57 1.08
CA VAL A 38 -0.96 6.58 -0.31
C VAL A 38 0.40 5.90 -0.39
N VAL A 39 1.29 6.16 0.57
CA VAL A 39 2.61 5.53 0.64
C VAL A 39 2.50 4.03 0.91
N ALA A 40 1.70 3.60 1.89
CA ALA A 40 1.49 2.17 2.15
C ALA A 40 0.90 1.44 0.93
N THR A 41 -0.07 2.05 0.25
CA THR A 41 -0.67 1.50 -0.97
C THR A 41 0.32 1.44 -2.13
N SER A 42 1.24 2.41 -2.20
CA SER A 42 2.25 2.47 -3.26
C SER A 42 3.36 1.44 -3.07
N LEU A 43 3.63 1.04 -1.81
CA LEU A 43 4.58 0.01 -1.43
C LEU A 43 4.01 -1.42 -1.50
N ASP A 44 2.68 -1.58 -1.50
CA ASP A 44 2.05 -2.86 -1.80
C ASP A 44 2.13 -3.13 -3.32
N PRO A 45 2.92 -4.12 -3.77
CA PRO A 45 3.13 -4.35 -5.20
C PRO A 45 1.83 -4.71 -5.95
N ARG A 46 0.80 -5.14 -5.23
CA ARG A 46 -0.50 -5.56 -5.78
C ARG A 46 -1.45 -4.39 -6.03
N TYR A 47 -1.33 -3.32 -5.24
CA TYR A 47 -2.30 -2.22 -5.26
C TYR A 47 -1.76 -0.90 -5.81
N ARG A 48 -0.43 -0.76 -5.91
CA ARG A 48 0.22 0.46 -6.42
C ARG A 48 -0.30 0.93 -7.78
N ILE A 49 -0.71 0.01 -8.66
CA ILE A 49 -1.21 0.32 -10.00
C ILE A 49 -2.54 1.08 -10.01
N VAL A 50 -3.31 0.99 -8.93
CA VAL A 50 -4.58 1.70 -8.78
C VAL A 50 -4.35 3.21 -8.61
N LEU A 51 -3.20 3.61 -8.06
CA LEU A 51 -2.89 5.01 -7.76
C LEU A 51 -2.84 5.89 -9.02
N SER A 52 -3.09 7.18 -8.83
CA SER A 52 -2.90 8.19 -9.87
C SER A 52 -1.43 8.59 -10.00
N ASN A 53 -1.04 9.16 -11.14
CA ASN A 53 0.32 9.65 -11.34
C ASN A 53 0.72 10.70 -10.30
N ASP A 54 -0.23 11.54 -9.86
CA ASP A 54 0.03 12.57 -8.85
C ASP A 54 0.25 11.96 -7.46
N GLN A 55 -0.53 10.93 -7.10
CA GLN A 55 -0.33 10.16 -5.87
C GLN A 55 1.02 9.42 -5.88
N ILE A 56 1.42 8.85 -7.02
CA ILE A 56 2.72 8.18 -7.17
C ILE A 56 3.87 9.17 -7.04
N LYS A 57 3.80 10.32 -7.72
CA LYS A 57 4.82 11.38 -7.61
C LYS A 57 4.96 11.84 -6.16
N PHE A 58 3.83 12.11 -5.50
CA PHE A 58 3.82 12.49 -4.09
C PHE A 58 4.45 11.41 -3.21
N ALA A 59 4.09 10.14 -3.40
CA ALA A 59 4.66 9.03 -2.63
C ALA A 59 6.17 8.91 -2.82
N ILE A 60 6.67 9.06 -4.06
CA ILE A 60 8.09 9.05 -4.37
C ILE A 60 8.81 10.18 -3.61
N ASP A 61 8.26 11.39 -3.64
CA ASP A 61 8.89 12.54 -2.99
C ASP A 61 8.89 12.42 -1.46
N PHE A 62 7.81 11.85 -0.89
CA PHE A 62 7.76 11.51 0.53
C PHE A 62 8.80 10.46 0.89
N LEU A 63 8.89 9.36 0.13
CA LEU A 63 9.82 8.26 0.39
C LEU A 63 11.27 8.72 0.32
N LYS A 64 11.63 9.58 -0.63
CA LYS A 64 12.98 10.16 -0.65
C LYS A 64 13.24 10.96 0.62
N LYS A 65 12.31 11.83 1.01
CA LYS A 65 12.51 12.67 2.19
C LYS A 65 12.75 11.81 3.43
N GLU A 66 11.95 10.77 3.64
CA GLU A 66 12.07 9.92 4.83
C GLU A 66 13.25 8.93 4.74
N CYS A 67 13.42 8.20 3.63
CA CYS A 67 14.52 7.22 3.48
C CYS A 67 15.91 7.87 3.52
N PHE A 68 16.08 9.10 3.01
CA PHE A 68 17.36 9.80 3.05
C PHE A 68 17.60 10.57 4.36
N GLN A 69 16.55 10.86 5.16
CA GLN A 69 16.71 11.48 6.49
C GLN A 69 17.14 10.47 7.56
N GLU A 70 16.71 9.21 7.49
CA GLU A 70 17.08 8.16 8.46
C GLU A 70 18.56 7.72 8.42
N THR A 71 19.32 8.08 7.37
CA THR A 71 20.72 7.65 7.24
C THR A 71 21.66 8.40 8.22
N GLU A 72 21.29 9.58 8.74
CA GLU A 72 22.14 10.33 9.69
C GLU A 72 21.85 10.04 11.18
N GLU A 73 20.76 9.36 11.54
CA GLU A 73 20.33 9.20 12.96
C GLU A 73 20.42 7.76 13.54
N ARG A 74 20.96 6.77 12.82
CA ARG A 74 21.09 5.41 13.39
C ARG A 74 22.26 5.29 14.38
N LEU A 75 21.96 5.48 15.66
CA LEU A 75 22.67 4.84 16.77
C LEU A 75 22.53 3.31 16.65
N PRO A 76 23.58 2.52 16.92
CA PRO A 76 23.49 1.07 16.96
C PRO A 76 22.78 0.68 18.25
N SER A 77 21.54 0.18 18.14
CA SER A 77 20.85 -0.44 19.28
C SER A 77 20.75 -1.93 19.03
N ASP A 78 21.16 -2.65 20.06
CA ASP A 78 21.49 -4.07 20.12
C ASP A 78 20.48 -5.01 19.48
N SER A 79 21.07 -6.04 18.86
CA SER A 79 20.52 -7.38 18.74
C SER A 79 19.94 -7.83 20.08
N ASP A 80 18.62 -8.00 20.15
CA ASP A 80 18.09 -9.02 21.05
C ASP A 80 17.10 -9.92 20.33
N ALA A 81 17.26 -11.21 20.64
CA ALA A 81 16.86 -12.31 19.81
C ALA A 81 15.34 -12.45 19.66
N SER A 82 14.97 -12.93 18.47
CA SER A 82 13.71 -13.56 18.11
C SER A 82 13.03 -14.30 19.26
N GLN A 83 11.78 -13.91 19.55
CA GLN A 83 10.73 -14.87 19.81
C GLN A 83 9.69 -14.73 18.70
N CYS A 84 9.88 -15.50 17.64
CA CYS A 84 8.81 -15.82 16.71
C CYS A 84 7.84 -16.71 17.48
N VAL A 85 6.76 -16.14 18.02
CA VAL A 85 5.63 -16.96 18.45
C VAL A 85 5.04 -17.57 17.19
N ASP A 86 5.27 -18.88 17.04
CA ASP A 86 4.64 -19.72 16.03
C ASP A 86 3.13 -19.71 16.31
N ILE A 87 2.44 -18.72 15.74
CA ILE A 87 0.99 -18.66 15.71
C ILE A 87 0.58 -19.85 14.86
N LEU A 88 0.05 -20.89 15.51
CA LEU A 88 -0.60 -22.02 14.84
C LEU A 88 -1.37 -21.50 13.62
N SER A 89 -0.94 -21.95 12.44
CA SER A 89 -1.58 -21.69 11.16
C SER A 89 -2.97 -22.32 11.15
N GLU A 90 -3.94 -21.66 11.78
CA GLU A 90 -5.33 -21.82 11.39
C GLU A 90 -5.42 -21.28 9.95
N PRO A 91 -6.08 -22.01 9.03
CA PRO A 91 -6.25 -21.53 7.68
C PRO A 91 -7.06 -20.23 7.75
N GLU A 92 -6.41 -19.09 7.44
CA GLU A 92 -7.11 -17.83 7.30
C GLU A 92 -8.26 -18.04 6.31
N PRO A 93 -9.49 -17.61 6.65
CA PRO A 93 -10.60 -17.74 5.74
C PRO A 93 -10.22 -17.05 4.42
N PRO A 94 -10.57 -17.64 3.25
CA PRO A 94 -10.21 -17.06 1.97
C PRO A 94 -10.67 -15.60 1.91
N CYS A 95 -9.71 -14.66 1.94
CA CYS A 95 -10.00 -13.27 1.71
C CYS A 95 -10.42 -13.15 0.24
N LYS A 96 -11.74 -13.24 -0.01
CA LYS A 96 -12.31 -13.01 -1.33
C LYS A 96 -12.02 -11.55 -1.67
N ARG A 97 -10.97 -11.33 -2.47
CA ARG A 97 -10.68 -10.01 -2.99
C ARG A 97 -11.87 -9.53 -3.82
N PHE A 98 -12.16 -8.25 -3.68
CA PHE A 98 -13.25 -7.64 -4.42
C PHE A 98 -12.87 -7.65 -5.90
N TRP A 99 -13.58 -8.44 -6.71
CA TRP A 99 -13.29 -8.67 -8.12
C TRP A 99 -13.07 -7.39 -8.94
N LEU A 100 -13.74 -6.28 -8.56
CA LEU A 100 -13.61 -4.98 -9.21
C LEU A 100 -12.19 -4.42 -9.09
N LEU A 101 -11.50 -4.64 -7.96
CA LEU A 101 -10.11 -4.21 -7.80
C LEU A 101 -9.20 -4.97 -8.76
N SER A 102 -9.39 -6.28 -8.90
CA SER A 102 -8.65 -7.08 -9.88
C SER A 102 -8.90 -6.63 -11.32
N GLN A 103 -10.13 -6.21 -11.65
CA GLN A 103 -10.44 -5.65 -12.96
C GLN A 103 -9.73 -4.31 -13.20
N LEU A 104 -9.79 -3.37 -12.24
CA LEU A 104 -9.14 -2.06 -12.36
C LEU A 104 -7.62 -2.18 -12.48
N VAL A 105 -7.04 -3.14 -11.77
CA VAL A 105 -5.62 -3.48 -11.87
C VAL A 105 -5.30 -3.94 -13.29
N ALA A 106 -6.07 -4.87 -13.85
CA ALA A 106 -5.87 -5.37 -15.22
C ALA A 106 -5.98 -4.28 -16.30
N GLU A 107 -6.90 -3.31 -16.14
CA GLU A 107 -7.11 -2.23 -17.12
C GLU A 107 -5.96 -1.22 -17.20
N LYS A 108 -5.19 -1.01 -16.12
CA LYS A 108 -4.10 0.00 -16.04
C LYS A 108 -2.70 -0.55 -16.41
N GLN A 109 -2.62 -1.79 -16.92
CA GLN A 109 -1.38 -2.54 -17.14
C GLN A 109 -0.69 -2.29 -18.50
N GLN A 110 -1.23 -1.44 -19.37
CA GLN A 110 -0.63 -1.17 -20.67
C GLN A 110 0.29 0.07 -20.63
N ASP A 111 1.44 -0.07 -21.30
CA ASP A 111 2.50 0.89 -21.60
C ASP A 111 3.78 0.79 -20.73
N ASP A 112 4.86 0.39 -21.39
CA ASP A 112 6.23 0.31 -20.88
C ASP A 112 7.16 1.25 -21.67
N GLU A 113 7.96 2.06 -20.98
CA GLU A 113 9.20 2.66 -21.51
C GLU A 113 10.36 2.51 -20.50
N GLU A 114 11.40 1.80 -20.92
CA GLU A 114 12.63 1.54 -20.17
C GLU A 114 13.62 2.71 -20.26
N GLN A 115 14.10 3.19 -19.11
CA GLN A 115 15.33 3.98 -18.98
C GLN A 115 15.94 3.74 -17.58
N ASN A 116 17.25 3.82 -17.52
CA ASN A 116 18.07 3.48 -16.36
C ASN A 116 18.12 4.64 -15.36
N SER A 117 17.86 4.41 -14.08
CA SER A 117 17.97 5.46 -13.03
C SER A 117 18.57 4.87 -11.76
N ASN A 118 19.58 5.53 -11.19
CA ASN A 118 20.43 5.04 -10.09
C ASN A 118 19.79 5.09 -8.68
N ASN A 119 18.47 5.14 -8.56
CA ASN A 119 17.77 5.27 -7.28
C ASN A 119 16.73 4.15 -7.16
N ASP A 120 16.85 3.35 -6.11
CA ASP A 120 16.07 2.14 -5.86
C ASP A 120 14.56 2.44 -5.69
N VAL A 121 14.20 3.62 -5.16
CA VAL A 121 12.82 4.14 -5.14
C VAL A 121 12.26 4.29 -6.55
N TYR A 122 12.99 4.98 -7.42
CA TYR A 122 12.54 5.17 -8.81
C TYR A 122 12.52 3.87 -9.58
N GLU A 123 13.48 2.96 -9.34
CA GLU A 123 13.51 1.64 -9.96
C GLU A 123 12.27 0.81 -9.58
N TYR A 124 11.86 0.84 -8.31
CA TYR A 124 10.65 0.16 -7.87
C TYR A 124 9.39 0.71 -8.55
N PHE A 125 9.20 2.03 -8.56
CA PHE A 125 8.00 2.65 -9.15
C PHE A 125 7.96 2.58 -10.68
N ARG A 126 9.13 2.55 -11.32
CA ARG A 126 9.24 2.39 -12.77
C ARG A 126 9.00 0.97 -13.21
N SER A 127 9.51 0.00 -12.44
CA SER A 127 9.34 -1.40 -12.78
C SER A 127 7.89 -1.81 -12.52
N LYS A 128 7.00 -1.64 -13.52
CA LYS A 128 5.68 -2.28 -13.54
C LYS A 128 5.84 -3.79 -13.74
N ARG A 129 6.68 -4.46 -12.94
CA ARG A 129 6.84 -5.91 -13.00
C ARG A 129 5.49 -6.56 -12.74
N HIS A 130 5.04 -7.31 -13.72
CA HIS A 130 3.92 -8.21 -13.61
C HIS A 130 4.21 -9.19 -12.47
N PHE A 131 3.33 -9.23 -11.46
CA PHE A 131 3.34 -10.30 -10.48
C PHE A 131 2.42 -11.40 -10.99
N PRO A 132 2.94 -12.58 -11.36
CA PRO A 132 2.18 -13.61 -12.08
C PRO A 132 1.03 -14.22 -11.27
N ASP A 133 0.99 -13.99 -9.95
CA ASP A 133 -0.12 -14.39 -9.10
C ASP A 133 -0.33 -13.37 -7.98
N GLU A 134 -0.97 -12.24 -8.30
CA GLU A 134 -1.28 -11.17 -7.34
C GLU A 134 -2.00 -11.71 -6.09
N ASN A 135 -2.77 -12.80 -6.23
CA ASN A 135 -3.55 -13.44 -5.16
C ASN A 135 -2.71 -14.28 -4.20
N LYS A 136 -1.53 -14.74 -4.61
CA LYS A 136 -0.58 -15.45 -3.75
C LYS A 136 0.61 -14.60 -3.31
N LEU A 137 0.74 -13.39 -3.83
CA LEU A 137 1.80 -12.48 -3.42
C LEU A 137 1.53 -11.95 -2.01
N ASP A 138 2.43 -12.28 -1.09
CA ASP A 138 2.58 -11.62 0.19
C ASP A 138 3.54 -10.41 0.02
N PRO A 139 3.08 -9.17 0.22
CA PRO A 139 3.90 -7.96 0.11
C PRO A 139 5.12 -7.98 1.03
N LEU A 140 5.00 -8.51 2.24
CA LEU A 140 6.11 -8.54 3.20
C LEU A 140 7.21 -9.50 2.71
N GLN A 141 6.81 -10.69 2.25
CA GLN A 141 7.75 -11.65 1.65
C GLN A 141 8.43 -11.08 0.40
N PHE A 142 7.72 -10.31 -0.42
CA PHE A 142 8.31 -9.61 -1.56
C PHE A 142 9.44 -8.67 -1.10
N TRP A 143 9.21 -7.82 -0.10
CA TRP A 143 10.23 -6.87 0.36
C TRP A 143 11.42 -7.56 1.03
N ILE A 144 11.20 -8.63 1.78
CA ILE A 144 12.27 -9.44 2.38
C ILE A 144 13.15 -10.07 1.28
N GLN A 145 12.55 -10.63 0.24
CA GLN A 145 13.30 -11.28 -0.85
C GLN A 145 14.06 -10.27 -1.72
N ASN A 146 13.52 -9.06 -1.88
CA ASN A 146 14.09 -8.01 -2.73
C ASN A 146 14.88 -6.96 -1.93
N GLU A 147 15.19 -7.22 -0.64
CA GLU A 147 15.94 -6.30 0.21
C GLU A 147 17.31 -5.93 -0.38
N LYS A 148 18.00 -6.90 -1.01
CA LYS A 148 19.29 -6.66 -1.69
C LYS A 148 19.17 -5.78 -2.94
N ILE A 149 18.00 -5.77 -3.56
CA ILE A 149 17.71 -4.98 -4.77
C ILE A 149 17.30 -3.55 -4.38
N TYR A 150 16.55 -3.43 -3.28
CA TYR A 150 16.03 -2.16 -2.77
C TYR A 150 16.54 -1.88 -1.35
N PRO A 151 17.84 -1.64 -1.13
CA PRO A 151 18.43 -1.60 0.20
C PRO A 151 17.94 -0.44 1.07
N THR A 152 17.52 0.68 0.48
CA THR A 152 17.00 1.83 1.25
C THR A 152 15.49 1.79 1.40
N LEU A 153 14.80 1.32 0.36
CA LEU A 153 13.33 1.27 0.35
C LEU A 153 12.76 0.07 1.11
N ALA A 154 13.41 -1.10 1.06
CA ALA A 154 12.87 -2.34 1.62
C ALA A 154 12.69 -2.30 3.15
N PRO A 155 13.62 -1.76 3.96
CA PRO A 155 13.41 -1.63 5.41
C PRO A 155 12.19 -0.76 5.72
N PHE A 156 12.09 0.40 5.05
CA PHE A 156 10.97 1.32 5.22
C PHE A 156 9.63 0.70 4.80
N ALA A 157 9.63 -0.09 3.73
CA ALA A 157 8.45 -0.81 3.27
C ALA A 157 7.99 -1.88 4.26
N GLN A 158 8.92 -2.60 4.87
CA GLN A 158 8.61 -3.57 5.92
C GLN A 158 7.99 -2.88 7.14
N ASP A 159 8.56 -1.76 7.59
CA ASP A 159 8.06 -1.02 8.75
C ASP A 159 6.62 -0.52 8.54
N ILE A 160 6.31 0.02 7.36
CA ILE A 160 4.96 0.51 7.06
C ILE A 160 3.96 -0.64 6.92
N LEU A 161 4.32 -1.71 6.24
CA LEU A 161 3.38 -2.80 5.91
C LEU A 161 3.05 -3.69 7.10
N VAL A 162 3.87 -3.69 8.15
CA VAL A 162 3.61 -4.42 9.40
C VAL A 162 2.59 -3.69 10.30
N ILE A 163 2.32 -2.40 10.06
CA ILE A 163 1.36 -1.63 10.86
C ILE A 163 -0.04 -2.25 10.70
N PRO A 164 -0.64 -2.78 11.79
CA PRO A 164 -1.94 -3.42 11.70
C PRO A 164 -3.00 -2.38 11.34
N ALA A 165 -3.88 -2.73 10.40
CA ALA A 165 -4.97 -1.85 9.95
C ALA A 165 -6.02 -1.59 11.03
N SER A 166 -6.05 -2.41 12.10
CA SER A 166 -7.00 -2.29 13.20
C SER A 166 -6.39 -2.80 14.50
N SER A 167 -6.87 -2.29 15.65
CA SER A 167 -6.55 -2.79 16.99
C SER A 167 -7.32 -4.08 17.35
N THR A 168 -8.22 -4.56 16.51
CA THR A 168 -9.03 -5.79 16.75
C THR A 168 -8.25 -7.11 16.92
N PRO A 169 -6.98 -7.29 16.47
CA PRO A 169 -6.27 -8.57 16.67
C PRO A 169 -6.18 -8.99 18.15
N ILE A 170 -6.11 -8.03 19.07
CA ILE A 170 -6.06 -8.32 20.51
C ILE A 170 -7.39 -8.85 21.05
N GLU A 171 -8.53 -8.46 20.48
CA GLU A 171 -9.87 -8.89 20.95
C GLU A 171 -10.06 -10.40 20.81
N ARG A 172 -9.43 -11.02 19.79
CA ARG A 172 -9.43 -12.47 19.60
C ARG A 172 -8.66 -13.19 20.71
N VAL A 173 -7.58 -12.59 21.21
CA VAL A 173 -6.79 -13.12 22.32
C VAL A 173 -7.58 -12.99 23.64
N PHE A 174 -8.23 -11.84 23.86
CA PHE A 174 -9.09 -11.62 25.04
C PHE A 174 -10.34 -12.49 25.04
N SER A 175 -10.88 -12.88 23.89
CA SER A 175 -12.07 -13.75 23.81
C SER A 175 -11.79 -15.21 24.20
N LYS A 176 -10.50 -15.61 24.28
CA LYS A 176 -10.06 -16.96 24.65
C LYS A 176 -9.55 -17.07 26.10
N ALA A 177 -9.47 -15.95 26.83
CA ALA A 177 -9.06 -15.87 28.23
C ALA A 177 -10.27 -15.80 29.17
#